data_AF-A0A286BYR7-F1
#
_entry.id   AF-A0A286BYR7-F1
#
_cell.length_a   1.000
_cell.length_b   1.000
_cell.length_c   1.000
_cell.angle_alpha   90.00
_cell.angle_beta   90.00
_cell.angle_gamma   90.00
#
_symmetry.space_group_name_H-M   'P 1'
#
loop_
_entity.id
_entity.type
_entity.pdbx_description
1 polymer ?
#
loop_
_entity_poly.entity_id
_entity_poly.type
_entity_poly.pdbx_seq_one_letter_code
_entity_poly.pdbx_strand_id
1 'polypeptide(L)'
;MPNNSGFKRALTKIIELYKRLDIRQKLYLNFIIIIMSFAIGCIFFSAEKRKVYFILVVIYWSVVVVFESVSIYKKIYAYTVGKVLLLIGFTLCTNVSLSIAGVIINDITTVAPSNFPHSLILISIAIIPLMTAAIMLVIYTAIFITLPIWGFILFVYDNNLKKILFPGYEPQDGSFLYKTTKFIQVLSLGIYCVFFYSFFHSILDDYTKFLYAKSQSFIYTFEMYGKSPCVGLPPGKVAFINDEHVLIAQNENERINFITRECVYKHN
;
A
#
# COMPACT_ATOMS: atom_id res chain seq x y z
N MET A 1 -34.56 38.73 19.68
CA MET A 1 -33.89 38.31 18.43
C MET A 1 -32.40 38.61 18.55
N PRO A 2 -31.55 37.60 18.83
CA PRO A 2 -30.14 37.85 19.08
C PRO A 2 -29.36 38.12 17.79
N ASN A 3 -28.31 38.91 17.95
CA ASN A 3 -27.55 39.66 16.97
C ASN A 3 -26.87 38.78 15.89
N ASN A 4 -27.52 38.64 14.73
CA ASN A 4 -27.08 37.84 13.58
C ASN A 4 -25.94 38.50 12.75
N SER A 5 -25.50 39.71 13.13
CA SER A 5 -24.47 40.47 12.41
C SER A 5 -23.05 39.94 12.64
N GLY A 6 -22.74 39.50 13.87
CA GLY A 6 -21.43 38.94 14.23
C GLY A 6 -21.18 37.59 13.59
N PHE A 7 -22.19 36.71 13.57
CA PHE A 7 -22.10 35.40 12.93
C PHE A 7 -21.90 35.51 11.42
N LYS A 8 -22.67 36.38 10.75
CA LYS A 8 -22.47 36.65 9.31
C LYS A 8 -21.07 37.16 9.01
N ARG A 9 -20.55 38.11 9.81
CA ARG A 9 -19.20 38.67 9.63
C ARG A 9 -18.10 37.62 9.85
N ALA A 10 -18.25 36.73 10.82
CA ALA A 10 -17.33 35.62 11.03
C ALA A 10 -17.37 34.63 9.85
N LEU A 11 -18.57 34.29 9.37
CA LEU A 11 -18.76 33.39 8.23
C LEU A 11 -18.15 33.95 6.94
N THR A 12 -18.31 35.25 6.68
CA THR A 12 -17.69 35.91 5.51
C THR A 12 -16.16 35.87 5.59
N LYS A 13 -15.58 36.10 6.77
CA LYS A 13 -14.12 35.99 6.97
C LYS A 13 -13.60 34.57 6.74
N ILE A 14 -14.32 33.55 7.21
CA ILE A 14 -13.97 32.14 6.99
C ILE A 14 -14.03 31.80 5.50
N ILE A 15 -15.07 32.24 4.79
CA ILE A 15 -15.21 32.03 3.34
C ILE A 15 -14.08 32.73 2.57
N GLU A 16 -13.71 33.94 2.98
CA GLU A 16 -12.64 34.69 2.33
C GLU A 16 -11.28 34.02 2.56
N LEU A 17 -11.00 33.54 3.78
CA LEU A 17 -9.81 32.73 4.07
C LEU A 17 -9.80 31.43 3.26
N TYR A 18 -10.94 30.72 3.19
CA TYR A 18 -11.08 29.50 2.39
C TYR A 18 -10.80 29.74 0.91
N LYS A 19 -11.26 30.86 0.35
CA LYS A 19 -11.00 31.20 -1.06
C LYS A 19 -9.52 31.44 -1.35
N ARG A 20 -8.78 32.03 -0.41
CA ARG A 20 -7.33 32.30 -0.52
C ARG A 20 -6.45 31.06 -0.42
N LEU A 21 -6.98 29.93 0.09
CA LEU A 21 -6.24 28.68 0.25
C LEU A 21 -6.07 27.94 -1.08
N ASP A 22 -4.89 27.39 -1.30
CA ASP A 22 -4.59 26.50 -2.42
C ASP A 22 -5.40 25.19 -2.33
N ILE A 23 -5.55 24.49 -3.47
CA ILE A 23 -6.27 23.21 -3.54
C ILE A 23 -5.77 22.20 -2.49
N ARG A 24 -4.44 22.10 -2.32
CA ARG A 24 -3.82 21.19 -1.33
C ARG A 24 -4.18 21.59 0.09
N GLN A 25 -4.15 22.88 0.39
CA GLN A 25 -4.44 23.40 1.72
C GLN A 25 -5.91 23.17 2.07
N LYS A 26 -6.81 23.32 1.09
CA LYS A 26 -8.23 22.98 1.24
C LYS A 26 -8.43 21.50 1.58
N LEU A 27 -7.71 20.59 0.94
CA LEU A 27 -7.77 19.15 1.26
C LEU A 27 -7.37 18.86 2.72
N TYR A 28 -6.27 19.44 3.19
CA TYR A 28 -5.82 19.26 4.58
C TYR A 28 -6.73 19.95 5.60
N LEU A 29 -7.26 21.13 5.27
CA LEU A 29 -8.23 21.81 6.12
C LEU A 29 -9.51 20.98 6.26
N ASN A 30 -10.04 20.46 5.16
CA ASN A 30 -11.21 19.59 5.17
C ASN A 30 -10.93 18.29 5.94
N PHE A 31 -9.72 17.73 5.81
CA PHE A 31 -9.32 16.58 6.60
C PHE A 31 -9.32 16.86 8.11
N ILE A 32 -8.77 18.01 8.53
CA ILE A 32 -8.78 18.43 9.95
C ILE A 32 -10.21 18.62 10.44
N ILE A 33 -11.08 19.24 9.63
CA ILE A 33 -12.51 19.41 9.97
C ILE A 33 -13.19 18.05 10.16
N ILE A 34 -12.94 17.08 9.27
CA ILE A 34 -13.49 15.72 9.36
C ILE A 34 -12.98 14.98 10.61
N ILE A 35 -11.71 15.15 10.98
CA ILE A 35 -11.17 14.58 12.22
C ILE A 35 -11.84 15.23 13.44
N MET A 36 -12.00 16.55 13.45
CA MET A 36 -12.65 17.24 14.56
C MET A 36 -14.10 16.83 14.71
N SER A 37 -14.85 16.71 13.61
CA SER A 37 -16.22 16.22 13.65
C SER A 37 -16.30 14.75 14.08
N PHE A 38 -15.32 13.92 13.72
CA PHE A 38 -15.18 12.56 14.26
C PHE A 38 -14.94 12.57 15.78
N ALA A 39 -14.03 13.41 16.28
CA ALA A 39 -13.75 13.53 17.71
C ALA A 39 -14.98 13.98 18.52
N ILE A 40 -15.76 14.94 17.99
CA ILE A 40 -17.04 15.33 18.58
C ILE A 40 -18.05 14.17 18.50
N GLY A 41 -18.14 13.50 17.35
CA GLY A 41 -18.99 12.34 17.14
C GLY A 41 -18.69 11.18 18.09
N CYS A 42 -17.45 11.02 18.56
CA CYS A 42 -17.09 10.00 19.55
C CYS A 42 -17.84 10.14 20.88
N ILE A 43 -18.26 11.36 21.23
CA ILE A 43 -19.03 11.65 22.45
C ILE A 43 -20.51 11.25 22.27
N PHE A 44 -21.06 11.44 21.07
CA PHE A 44 -22.51 11.31 20.82
C PHE A 44 -22.92 9.99 20.14
N PHE A 45 -22.02 9.31 19.44
CA PHE A 45 -22.35 8.14 18.63
C PHE A 45 -22.08 6.81 19.33
N SER A 46 -22.94 5.82 19.04
CA SER A 46 -22.75 4.42 19.43
C SER A 46 -21.50 3.81 18.79
N ALA A 47 -20.99 2.72 19.37
CA ALA A 47 -19.75 2.09 18.92
C ALA A 47 -19.75 1.71 17.43
N GLU A 48 -20.87 1.21 16.90
CA GLU A 48 -20.99 0.84 15.49
C GLU A 48 -20.92 2.07 14.57
N LYS A 49 -21.65 3.14 14.90
CA LYS A 49 -21.63 4.39 14.14
C LYS A 49 -20.23 5.04 14.16
N ARG A 50 -19.51 4.93 15.28
CA ARG A 50 -18.11 5.37 15.37
C ARG A 50 -17.20 4.59 14.43
N LYS A 51 -17.34 3.25 14.34
CA LYS A 51 -16.55 2.44 13.40
C LYS A 51 -16.78 2.86 11.95
N VAL A 52 -18.04 2.99 11.54
CA VAL A 52 -18.38 3.43 10.18
C VAL A 52 -17.81 4.81 9.88
N TYR A 53 -17.94 5.74 10.83
CA TYR A 53 -17.42 7.08 10.62
C TYR A 53 -15.89 7.10 10.54
N PHE A 54 -15.21 6.32 11.37
CA PHE A 54 -13.75 6.17 11.32
C PHE A 54 -13.28 5.65 9.95
N ILE A 55 -13.99 4.67 9.38
CA ILE A 55 -13.70 4.16 8.03
C ILE A 55 -13.78 5.28 6.98
N LEU A 56 -14.80 6.15 7.06
CA LEU A 56 -14.91 7.30 6.16
C LEU A 56 -13.75 8.30 6.32
N VAL A 57 -13.29 8.54 7.55
CA VAL A 57 -12.11 9.38 7.81
C VAL A 57 -10.87 8.78 7.17
N VAL A 58 -10.64 7.47 7.33
CA VAL A 58 -9.49 6.76 6.75
C VAL A 58 -9.53 6.76 5.23
N ILE A 59 -10.72 6.59 4.62
CA ILE A 59 -10.90 6.69 3.17
C ILE A 59 -10.54 8.09 2.68
N TYR A 60 -11.07 9.13 3.33
CA TYR A 60 -10.75 10.51 2.96
C TYR A 60 -9.25 10.80 3.10
N TRP A 61 -8.63 10.36 4.20
CA TRP A 61 -7.20 10.53 4.43
C TRP A 61 -6.36 9.86 3.34
N SER A 62 -6.75 8.65 2.93
CA SER A 62 -6.09 7.90 1.85
C SER A 62 -6.15 8.66 0.53
N VAL A 63 -7.29 9.30 0.20
CA VAL A 63 -7.42 10.16 -0.99
C VAL A 63 -6.45 11.35 -0.92
N VAL A 64 -6.33 12.01 0.23
CA VAL A 64 -5.40 13.14 0.43
C VAL A 64 -3.95 12.69 0.23
N VAL A 65 -3.56 11.55 0.82
CA VAL A 65 -2.20 11.00 0.71
C VAL A 65 -1.89 10.57 -0.73
N VAL A 66 -2.83 9.92 -1.42
CA VAL A 66 -2.67 9.54 -2.83
C VAL A 66 -2.49 10.79 -3.71
N PHE A 67 -3.28 11.84 -3.50
CA PHE A 67 -3.16 13.08 -4.26
C PHE A 67 -1.77 13.73 -4.10
N GLU A 68 -1.24 13.79 -2.87
CA GLU A 68 0.11 14.30 -2.64
C GLU A 68 1.19 13.37 -3.22
N SER A 69 1.03 12.05 -3.07
CA SER A 69 1.96 11.06 -3.62
C SER A 69 2.04 11.17 -5.14
N VAL A 70 0.92 11.36 -5.83
CA VAL A 70 0.88 11.61 -7.29
C VAL A 70 1.59 12.91 -7.64
N SER A 71 1.43 13.97 -6.84
CA SER A 71 2.16 15.22 -7.08
C SER A 71 3.67 15.05 -6.89
N ILE A 72 4.12 14.26 -5.91
CA ILE A 72 5.53 13.96 -5.68
C ILE A 72 6.07 13.12 -6.84
N TYR A 73 5.34 12.08 -7.23
CA TYR A 73 5.66 11.23 -8.38
C TYR A 73 5.88 12.06 -9.66
N LYS A 74 4.95 12.98 -9.98
CA LYS A 74 5.08 13.88 -11.15
C LYS A 74 6.35 14.72 -11.12
N LYS A 75 6.76 15.19 -9.94
CA LYS A 75 8.00 15.97 -9.77
C LYS A 75 9.23 15.10 -9.96
N ILE A 76 9.27 13.90 -9.36
CA ILE A 76 10.38 12.96 -9.51
C ILE A 76 10.52 12.54 -10.98
N TYR A 77 9.40 12.21 -11.63
CA TYR A 77 9.36 11.75 -13.02
C TYR A 77 9.78 12.82 -14.03
N ALA A 78 9.75 14.11 -13.66
CA ALA A 78 10.23 15.18 -14.54
C ALA A 78 11.74 15.09 -14.80
N TYR A 79 12.51 14.54 -13.85
CA TYR A 79 13.96 14.41 -13.96
C TYR A 79 14.37 13.02 -14.50
N THR A 80 15.36 12.97 -15.39
CA THR A 80 15.88 11.70 -15.94
C THR A 80 16.37 10.76 -14.85
N VAL A 81 17.13 11.27 -13.87
CA VAL A 81 17.59 10.49 -12.70
C VAL A 81 16.40 9.93 -11.91
N GLY A 82 15.34 10.73 -11.75
CA GLY A 82 14.12 10.30 -11.06
C GLY A 82 13.40 9.16 -11.79
N LYS A 83 13.33 9.18 -13.13
CA LYS A 83 12.78 8.07 -13.93
C LYS A 83 13.57 6.78 -13.73
N VAL A 84 14.90 6.86 -13.78
CA VAL A 84 15.77 5.69 -13.57
C VAL A 84 15.57 5.12 -12.17
N LEU A 85 15.52 5.97 -11.14
CA LEU A 85 15.27 5.53 -9.76
C LEU A 85 13.89 4.86 -9.60
N LEU A 86 12.84 5.43 -10.20
CA LEU A 86 11.50 4.82 -10.18
C LEU A 86 11.48 3.46 -10.86
N LEU A 87 12.19 3.31 -11.99
CA LEU A 87 12.28 2.05 -12.73
C LEU A 87 13.02 1.00 -11.90
N ILE A 88 14.17 1.34 -11.30
CA ILE A 88 14.91 0.45 -10.40
C ILE A 88 14.02 0.01 -9.23
N GLY A 89 13.34 0.96 -8.58
CA GLY A 89 12.45 0.67 -7.46
C GLY A 89 11.30 -0.26 -7.85
N PHE A 90 10.68 -0.02 -9.01
CA PHE A 90 9.63 -0.88 -9.54
C PHE A 90 10.15 -2.30 -9.82
N THR A 91 11.27 -2.43 -10.53
CA THR A 91 11.90 -3.72 -10.83
C THR A 91 12.28 -4.48 -9.56
N LEU A 92 12.80 -3.81 -8.54
CA LEU A 92 13.09 -4.43 -7.24
C LEU A 92 11.82 -4.96 -6.57
N CYS A 93 10.76 -4.14 -6.49
CA CYS A 93 9.50 -4.55 -5.88
C CYS A 93 8.87 -5.74 -6.60
N THR A 94 8.86 -5.73 -7.94
CA THR A 94 8.33 -6.84 -8.73
C THR A 94 9.14 -8.12 -8.50
N ASN A 95 10.47 -8.07 -8.53
CA ASN A 95 11.30 -9.25 -8.30
C ASN A 95 11.15 -9.82 -6.90
N VAL A 96 11.07 -8.96 -5.87
CA VAL A 96 10.81 -9.41 -4.50
C VAL A 96 9.43 -10.07 -4.41
N SER A 97 8.40 -9.50 -5.04
CA SER A 97 7.06 -10.09 -5.04
C SER A 97 7.02 -11.46 -5.73
N LEU A 98 7.70 -11.59 -6.87
CA LEU A 98 7.82 -12.87 -7.59
C LEU A 98 8.62 -13.90 -6.77
N SER A 99 9.68 -13.47 -6.09
CA SER A 99 10.49 -14.34 -5.24
C SER A 99 9.68 -14.88 -4.05
N ILE A 100 8.94 -14.00 -3.34
CA ILE A 100 8.08 -14.42 -2.22
C ILE A 100 6.97 -15.34 -2.73
N ALA A 101 6.36 -15.06 -3.90
CA ALA A 101 5.39 -15.96 -4.51
C ALA A 101 5.98 -17.34 -4.80
N GLY A 102 7.22 -17.37 -5.29
CA GLY A 102 7.97 -18.60 -5.51
C GLY A 102 8.17 -19.40 -4.23
N VAL A 103 8.56 -18.75 -3.13
CA VAL A 103 8.67 -19.41 -1.81
C VAL A 103 7.35 -20.02 -1.39
N ILE A 104 6.23 -19.28 -1.48
CA ILE A 104 4.90 -19.80 -1.10
C ILE A 104 4.51 -21.02 -1.95
N ILE A 105 4.74 -20.98 -3.26
CA ILE A 105 4.44 -22.12 -4.15
C ILE A 105 5.32 -23.33 -3.77
N ASN A 106 6.61 -23.10 -3.52
CA ASN A 106 7.53 -24.16 -3.14
C ASN A 106 7.14 -24.78 -1.80
N ASP A 107 6.76 -23.97 -0.80
CA ASP A 107 6.31 -24.44 0.50
C ASP A 107 5.01 -25.27 0.40
N ILE A 108 4.12 -24.93 -0.52
CA ILE A 108 2.85 -25.65 -0.73
C ILE A 108 3.05 -26.95 -1.51
N THR A 109 3.82 -26.91 -2.60
CA THR A 109 3.88 -27.99 -3.59
C THR A 109 5.11 -28.87 -3.45
N THR A 110 6.14 -28.43 -2.73
CA THR A 110 7.50 -29.01 -2.66
C THR A 110 8.24 -29.08 -4.00
N VAL A 111 7.71 -28.39 -5.02
CA VAL A 111 8.21 -28.42 -6.40
C VAL A 111 8.73 -27.04 -6.80
N ALA A 112 9.58 -27.00 -7.83
CA ALA A 112 10.08 -25.77 -8.42
C ALA A 112 8.92 -24.85 -8.86
N PRO A 113 8.90 -23.57 -8.44
CA PRO A 113 7.80 -22.66 -8.78
C PRO A 113 7.64 -22.37 -10.28
N SER A 114 8.67 -22.63 -11.08
CA SER A 114 8.64 -22.50 -12.54
C SER A 114 7.58 -23.39 -13.21
N ASN A 115 7.14 -24.45 -12.54
CA ASN A 115 6.09 -25.35 -13.02
C ASN A 115 4.67 -24.77 -12.85
N PHE A 116 4.53 -23.64 -12.18
CA PHE A 116 3.23 -23.00 -11.88
C PHE A 116 3.22 -21.50 -12.26
N PRO A 117 3.48 -21.14 -13.54
CA PRO A 117 3.70 -19.76 -13.95
C PRO A 117 2.50 -18.83 -13.76
N HIS A 118 1.27 -19.29 -14.00
CA HIS A 118 0.06 -18.50 -13.80
C HIS A 118 -0.24 -18.29 -12.31
N SER A 119 -0.07 -19.34 -11.50
CA SER A 119 -0.20 -19.20 -10.04
C SER A 119 0.86 -18.27 -9.47
N LEU A 120 2.09 -18.33 -9.96
CA LEU A 120 3.19 -17.45 -9.55
C LEU A 120 2.84 -15.98 -9.77
N ILE A 121 2.30 -15.63 -10.94
CA ILE A 121 1.85 -14.27 -11.25
C ILE A 121 0.72 -13.84 -10.30
N LEU A 122 -0.32 -14.66 -10.13
CA LEU A 122 -1.47 -14.31 -9.28
C LEU A 122 -1.07 -14.12 -7.81
N ILE A 123 -0.24 -15.01 -7.28
CA ILE A 123 0.26 -14.92 -5.90
C ILE A 123 1.16 -13.68 -5.74
N SER A 124 1.99 -13.35 -6.74
CA SER A 124 2.80 -12.13 -6.72
C SER A 124 1.97 -10.84 -6.66
N ILE A 125 0.79 -10.82 -7.29
CA ILE A 125 -0.14 -9.68 -7.17
C ILE A 125 -0.75 -9.64 -5.76
N ALA A 126 -1.09 -10.81 -5.20
CA ALA A 126 -1.61 -10.91 -3.84
C ALA A 126 -0.57 -10.54 -2.76
N ILE A 127 0.73 -10.51 -3.06
CA ILE A 127 1.78 -10.07 -2.13
C ILE A 127 1.89 -8.52 -2.05
N ILE A 128 1.29 -7.78 -2.98
CA ILE A 128 1.39 -6.31 -3.05
C ILE A 128 1.00 -5.61 -1.72
N PRO A 129 -0.06 -5.98 -1.00
CA PRO A 129 -0.39 -5.35 0.28
C PRO A 129 0.72 -5.49 1.34
N LEU A 130 1.37 -6.66 1.41
CA LEU A 130 2.51 -6.92 2.29
C LEU A 130 3.71 -6.04 1.92
N MET A 131 4.02 -5.96 0.62
CA MET A 131 5.08 -5.09 0.11
C MET A 131 4.80 -3.62 0.38
N THR A 132 3.54 -3.20 0.25
CA THR A 132 3.12 -1.82 0.53
C THR A 132 3.35 -1.48 2.01
N ALA A 133 3.03 -2.38 2.94
CA ALA A 133 3.28 -2.17 4.36
C ALA A 133 4.78 -2.03 4.66
N ALA A 134 5.63 -2.86 4.05
CA ALA A 134 7.09 -2.76 4.18
C ALA A 134 7.62 -1.42 3.62
N ILE A 135 7.15 -0.99 2.44
CA ILE A 135 7.51 0.30 1.84
C ILE A 135 7.09 1.46 2.74
N MET A 136 5.89 1.41 3.33
CA MET A 136 5.42 2.45 4.25
C MET A 136 6.32 2.57 5.48
N LEU A 137 6.83 1.45 6.01
CA LEU A 137 7.81 1.47 7.10
C LEU A 137 9.14 2.11 6.68
N VAL A 138 9.65 1.79 5.49
CA VAL A 138 10.86 2.40 4.94
C VAL A 138 10.69 3.91 4.73
N ILE A 139 9.54 4.33 4.21
CA ILE A 139 9.22 5.76 4.03
C ILE A 139 9.12 6.46 5.39
N TYR A 140 8.45 5.86 6.37
CA TYR A 140 8.34 6.41 7.72
C TYR A 140 9.72 6.58 8.37
N THR A 141 10.56 5.56 8.33
CA THR A 141 11.91 5.60 8.90
C THR A 141 12.76 6.66 8.21
N ALA A 142 12.69 6.78 6.88
CA ALA A 142 13.36 7.84 6.13
C ALA A 142 12.86 9.25 6.51
N ILE A 143 11.53 9.44 6.66
CA ILE A 143 10.96 10.71 7.13
C ILE A 143 11.45 11.01 8.54
N PHE A 144 11.40 10.05 9.46
CA PHE A 144 11.79 10.25 10.85
C PHE A 144 13.27 10.65 10.99
N ILE A 145 14.17 9.97 10.28
CA ILE A 145 15.61 10.27 10.29
C ILE A 145 15.88 11.66 9.68
N THR A 146 15.17 12.03 8.62
CA THR A 146 15.42 13.31 7.92
C THR A 146 14.64 14.49 8.48
N LEU A 147 13.59 14.25 9.29
CA LEU A 147 12.75 15.28 9.91
C LEU A 147 13.55 16.37 10.65
N PRO A 148 14.56 16.06 11.50
CA PRO A 148 15.33 17.11 12.18
C PRO A 148 16.08 18.00 11.19
N ILE A 149 16.62 17.42 10.10
CA ILE A 149 17.33 18.16 9.05
C ILE A 149 16.34 19.09 8.31
N TRP A 150 15.19 18.56 7.89
CA TRP A 150 14.16 19.34 7.21
C TRP A 150 13.54 20.41 8.10
N GLY A 151 13.30 20.10 9.38
CA GLY A 151 12.79 21.05 10.36
C GLY A 151 13.76 22.21 10.57
N PHE A 152 15.05 21.91 10.71
CA PHE A 152 16.09 22.93 10.83
C PHE A 152 16.18 23.81 9.57
N ILE A 153 16.15 23.21 8.37
CA ILE A 153 16.18 23.96 7.10
C ILE A 153 14.91 24.81 6.93
N LEU A 154 13.72 24.30 7.24
CA LEU A 154 12.46 25.02 7.01
C LEU A 154 12.22 26.17 8.00
N PHE A 155 12.55 25.96 9.29
CA PHE A 155 12.21 26.90 10.36
C PHE A 155 13.36 27.80 10.82
N VAL A 156 14.62 27.34 10.76
CA VAL A 156 15.76 28.08 11.33
C VAL A 156 16.57 28.81 10.25
N TYR A 157 16.78 28.20 9.09
CA TYR A 157 17.64 28.79 8.06
C TYR A 157 16.98 29.94 7.28
N ASP A 158 17.65 31.09 7.30
CA ASP A 158 17.33 32.26 6.48
C ASP A 158 17.51 31.96 4.98
N ASN A 159 16.70 32.61 4.13
CA ASN A 159 16.66 32.38 2.69
C ASN A 159 18.02 32.67 2.02
N ASN A 160 18.81 33.59 2.58
CA ASN A 160 20.15 33.92 2.09
C ASN A 160 21.14 32.76 2.28
N LEU A 161 21.10 32.07 3.41
CA LEU A 161 21.97 30.92 3.69
C LEU A 161 21.54 29.68 2.88
N LYS A 162 20.24 29.51 2.62
CA LYS A 162 19.74 28.44 1.72
C LYS A 162 20.28 28.59 0.31
N LYS A 163 20.38 29.83 -0.18
CA LYS A 163 20.95 30.14 -1.49
C LYS A 163 22.45 29.85 -1.56
N ILE A 164 23.16 29.95 -0.43
CA ILE A 164 24.58 29.59 -0.30
C ILE A 164 24.77 28.06 -0.27
N LEU A 165 23.98 27.33 0.52
CA LEU A 165 24.10 25.87 0.63
C LEU A 165 23.57 25.14 -0.62
N PHE A 166 22.53 25.67 -1.25
CA PHE A 166 21.89 25.09 -2.42
C PHE A 166 21.90 26.12 -3.57
N PRO A 167 23.01 26.23 -4.31
CA PRO A 167 23.08 27.12 -5.47
C PRO A 167 22.05 26.69 -6.52
N GLY A 168 21.02 27.53 -6.72
CA GLY A 168 19.83 27.21 -7.52
C GLY A 168 18.52 27.19 -6.71
N TYR A 169 18.57 27.44 -5.40
CA TYR A 169 17.37 27.61 -4.57
C TYR A 169 16.69 28.96 -4.87
N GLU A 170 15.48 28.90 -5.46
CA GLU A 170 14.57 30.03 -5.54
C GLU A 170 13.46 29.88 -4.49
N PRO A 171 13.21 30.92 -3.65
CA PRO A 171 12.15 30.86 -2.66
C PRO A 171 10.78 30.80 -3.37
N GLN A 172 10.04 29.72 -3.12
CA GLN A 172 8.66 29.58 -3.57
C GLN A 172 7.72 30.39 -2.66
N ASP A 173 7.73 31.71 -2.81
CA ASP A 173 6.99 32.64 -1.93
C ASP A 173 5.56 32.95 -2.40
N GLY A 174 5.02 32.17 -3.35
CA GLY A 174 3.71 32.46 -3.96
C GLY A 174 2.48 32.00 -3.19
N SER A 175 2.59 31.08 -2.22
CA SER A 175 1.42 30.53 -1.52
C SER A 175 1.30 30.96 -0.06
N PHE A 176 0.10 31.39 0.29
CA PHE A 176 -0.28 31.78 1.65
C PHE A 176 0.00 30.62 2.62
N LEU A 177 0.74 30.83 3.73
CA LEU A 177 1.06 29.79 4.73
C LEU A 177 1.84 28.56 4.19
N TYR A 178 2.75 28.76 3.23
CA TYR A 178 3.57 27.68 2.64
C TYR A 178 4.28 26.79 3.68
N LYS A 179 5.03 27.38 4.62
CA LYS A 179 5.83 26.63 5.63
C LYS A 179 4.97 25.73 6.50
N THR A 180 3.87 26.27 7.03
CA THR A 180 2.92 25.52 7.87
C THR A 180 2.26 24.39 7.11
N THR A 181 1.89 24.64 5.84
CA THR A 181 1.28 23.61 4.99
C THR A 181 2.24 22.44 4.77
N LYS A 182 3.52 22.74 4.48
CA LYS A 182 4.53 21.69 4.27
C LYS A 182 4.78 20.87 5.53
N PHE A 183 4.80 21.51 6.68
CA PHE A 183 4.92 20.80 7.96
C PHE A 183 3.74 19.86 8.20
N ILE A 184 2.49 20.32 8.01
CA ILE A 184 1.29 19.49 8.15
C ILE A 184 1.30 18.33 7.15
N GLN A 185 1.75 18.55 5.92
CA GLN A 185 1.88 17.52 4.90
C GLN A 185 2.82 16.38 5.33
N VAL A 186 4.04 16.74 5.75
CA VAL A 186 5.05 15.75 6.20
C VAL A 186 4.59 15.01 7.43
N LEU A 187 4.03 15.73 8.42
CA LEU A 187 3.50 15.13 9.64
C LEU A 187 2.36 14.16 9.33
N SER A 188 1.39 14.58 8.51
CA SER A 188 0.27 13.74 8.11
C SER A 188 0.72 12.49 7.35
N LEU A 189 1.69 12.62 6.44
CA LEU A 189 2.25 11.46 5.74
C LEU A 189 2.94 10.50 6.72
N GLY A 190 3.75 11.01 7.65
CA GLY A 190 4.41 10.20 8.67
C GLY A 190 3.42 9.42 9.55
N ILE A 191 2.37 10.09 10.05
CA ILE A 191 1.32 9.43 10.84
C ILE A 191 0.57 8.40 9.98
N TYR A 192 0.31 8.70 8.70
CA TYR A 192 -0.35 7.76 7.79
C TYR A 192 0.48 6.49 7.58
N CYS A 193 1.78 6.61 7.35
CA CYS A 193 2.66 5.45 7.19
C CYS A 193 2.68 4.56 8.44
N VAL A 194 2.75 5.15 9.64
CA VAL A 194 2.69 4.40 10.91
C VAL A 194 1.33 3.73 11.11
N PHE A 195 0.24 4.46 10.82
CA PHE A 195 -1.11 3.92 10.93
C PHE A 195 -1.30 2.72 10.01
N PHE A 196 -0.93 2.86 8.73
CA PHE A 196 -1.07 1.80 7.74
C PHE A 196 -0.19 0.59 8.06
N TYR A 197 1.06 0.81 8.45
CA TYR A 197 1.96 -0.26 8.88
C TYR A 197 1.42 -1.00 10.10
N SER A 198 1.00 -0.27 11.14
CA SER A 198 0.43 -0.86 12.36
C SER A 198 -0.84 -1.65 12.08
N PHE A 199 -1.71 -1.13 11.23
CA PHE A 199 -2.93 -1.81 10.79
C PHE A 199 -2.61 -3.09 10.02
N PHE A 200 -1.63 -3.06 9.11
CA PHE A 200 -1.27 -4.24 8.34
C PHE A 200 -0.57 -5.29 9.21
N HIS A 201 0.28 -4.84 10.13
CA HIS A 201 0.97 -5.71 11.07
C HIS A 201 -0.01 -6.46 11.98
N SER A 202 -1.11 -5.82 12.41
CA SER A 202 -2.12 -6.48 13.25
C SER A 202 -2.94 -7.54 12.53
N ILE A 203 -3.01 -7.51 11.19
CA ILE A 203 -3.72 -8.50 10.37
C ILE A 203 -2.77 -9.46 9.62
N LEU A 204 -1.46 -9.36 9.86
CA LEU A 204 -0.44 -10.03 9.06
C LEU A 204 -0.57 -11.55 9.08
N ASP A 205 -0.79 -12.13 10.26
CA ASP A 205 -0.92 -13.59 10.43
C ASP A 205 -2.15 -14.13 9.70
N ASP A 206 -3.29 -13.43 9.83
CA ASP A 206 -4.54 -13.82 9.17
C ASP A 206 -4.43 -13.66 7.65
N TYR A 207 -3.77 -12.58 7.20
CA TYR A 207 -3.52 -12.36 5.79
C TYR A 207 -2.58 -13.41 5.19
N THR A 208 -1.56 -13.82 5.93
CA THR A 208 -0.64 -14.88 5.50
C THR A 208 -1.39 -16.21 5.37
N LYS A 209 -2.19 -16.61 6.36
CA LYS A 209 -3.03 -17.82 6.26
C LYS A 209 -3.99 -17.76 5.07
N PHE A 210 -4.63 -16.61 4.86
CA PHE A 210 -5.48 -16.38 3.69
C PHE A 210 -4.70 -16.54 2.38
N LEU A 211 -3.50 -15.98 2.30
CA LEU A 211 -2.63 -16.06 1.13
C LEU A 211 -2.25 -17.51 0.81
N TYR A 212 -1.84 -18.30 1.80
CA TYR A 212 -1.53 -19.73 1.62
C TYR A 212 -2.76 -20.53 1.16
N ALA A 213 -3.91 -20.35 1.82
CA ALA A 213 -5.14 -21.05 1.46
C ALA A 213 -5.60 -20.71 0.02
N LYS A 214 -5.51 -19.43 -0.38
CA LYS A 214 -5.84 -19.02 -1.75
C LYS A 214 -4.80 -19.48 -2.76
N SER A 215 -3.53 -19.52 -2.40
CA SER A 215 -2.45 -20.04 -3.26
C SER A 215 -2.68 -21.52 -3.59
N GLN A 216 -3.02 -22.35 -2.60
CA GLN A 216 -3.41 -23.75 -2.82
C GLN A 216 -4.58 -23.88 -3.79
N SER A 217 -5.62 -23.06 -3.59
CA SER A 217 -6.79 -23.03 -4.47
C SER A 217 -6.45 -22.60 -5.90
N PHE A 218 -5.55 -21.63 -6.09
CA PHE A 218 -5.13 -21.18 -7.41
C PHE A 218 -4.35 -22.24 -8.16
N ILE A 219 -3.38 -22.88 -7.50
CA ILE A 219 -2.61 -23.98 -8.09
C ILE A 219 -3.56 -25.10 -8.54
N TYR A 220 -4.42 -25.57 -7.63
CA TYR A 220 -5.38 -26.64 -7.94
C TYR A 220 -6.36 -26.29 -9.07
N THR A 221 -6.79 -25.03 -9.16
CA THR A 221 -7.83 -24.62 -10.11
C THR A 221 -7.27 -24.33 -11.49
N PHE A 222 -6.15 -23.61 -11.56
CA PHE A 222 -5.65 -23.04 -12.81
C PHE A 222 -4.49 -23.81 -13.43
N GLU A 223 -3.72 -24.57 -12.63
CA GLU A 223 -2.50 -25.24 -13.12
C GLU A 223 -2.58 -26.77 -13.08
N MET A 224 -3.63 -27.34 -12.49
CA MET A 224 -3.79 -28.79 -12.38
C MET A 224 -4.96 -29.31 -13.21
N TYR A 225 -4.74 -30.46 -13.84
CA TYR A 225 -5.64 -31.08 -14.79
C TYR A 225 -6.33 -32.31 -14.19
N GLY A 226 -7.63 -32.46 -14.45
CA GLY A 226 -8.40 -33.62 -13.99
C GLY A 226 -8.20 -34.90 -14.80
N LYS A 227 -7.41 -34.87 -15.88
CA LYS A 227 -7.09 -36.02 -16.72
C LYS A 227 -5.59 -36.11 -16.91
N SER A 228 -5.05 -37.32 -16.87
CA SER A 228 -3.62 -37.59 -17.08
C SER A 228 -3.43 -38.83 -17.96
N PRO A 229 -2.29 -38.95 -18.67
CA PRO A 229 -1.91 -40.17 -19.38
C PRO A 229 -1.27 -41.21 -18.45
N CYS A 230 -1.04 -40.88 -17.17
CA CYS A 230 -0.44 -41.79 -16.19
C CYS A 230 -1.48 -42.75 -15.63
N VAL A 231 -1.11 -44.03 -15.44
CA VAL A 231 -1.96 -45.05 -14.83
C VAL A 231 -1.63 -45.24 -13.35
N GLY A 232 -2.60 -45.75 -12.58
CA GLY A 232 -2.41 -46.10 -11.16
C GLY A 232 -2.31 -44.90 -10.21
N LEU A 233 -2.63 -43.69 -10.66
CA LEU A 233 -2.65 -42.51 -9.80
C LEU A 233 -3.90 -42.50 -8.89
N PRO A 234 -3.75 -42.06 -7.63
CA PRO A 234 -4.89 -41.73 -6.77
C PRO A 234 -5.86 -40.72 -7.42
N PRO A 235 -7.14 -40.69 -6.99
CA PRO A 235 -8.10 -39.71 -7.48
C PRO A 235 -7.67 -38.29 -7.10
N GLY A 236 -7.72 -37.37 -8.06
CA GLY A 236 -7.31 -35.99 -7.87
C GLY A 236 -7.06 -35.27 -9.18
N LYS A 237 -6.48 -34.06 -9.08
CA LYS A 237 -5.93 -33.37 -10.24
C LYS A 237 -4.42 -33.54 -10.29
N VAL A 238 -3.82 -33.44 -11.47
CA VAL A 238 -2.38 -33.60 -11.67
C VAL A 238 -1.75 -32.38 -12.32
N ALA A 239 -0.50 -32.10 -11.97
CA ALA A 239 0.40 -31.24 -12.73
C ALA A 239 1.64 -32.05 -13.11
N PHE A 240 2.10 -31.91 -14.35
CA PHE A 240 3.32 -32.56 -14.82
C PHE A 240 4.52 -31.74 -14.39
N ILE A 241 5.43 -32.36 -13.64
CA ILE A 241 6.67 -31.71 -13.20
C ILE A 241 7.73 -31.93 -14.28
N ASN A 242 7.88 -33.18 -14.71
CA ASN A 242 8.72 -33.64 -15.80
C ASN A 242 8.10 -34.93 -16.39
N ASP A 243 8.81 -35.59 -17.31
CA ASP A 243 8.32 -36.81 -17.97
C ASP A 243 8.16 -37.99 -16.99
N GLU A 244 8.86 -37.98 -15.86
CA GLU A 244 8.90 -39.09 -14.91
C GLU A 244 8.04 -38.85 -13.66
N HIS A 245 7.73 -37.59 -13.32
CA HIS A 245 7.11 -37.21 -12.05
C HIS A 245 5.92 -36.28 -12.27
N VAL A 246 4.86 -36.56 -11.52
CA VAL A 246 3.64 -35.77 -11.46
C VAL A 246 3.35 -35.33 -10.04
N LEU A 247 2.86 -34.10 -9.90
CA LEU A 247 2.28 -33.63 -8.66
C LEU A 247 0.78 -33.93 -8.69
N ILE A 248 0.29 -34.62 -7.66
CA ILE A 248 -1.13 -34.94 -7.49
C ILE A 248 -1.67 -34.06 -6.39
N ALA A 249 -2.81 -33.43 -6.64
CA ALA A 249 -3.57 -32.73 -5.61
C ALA A 249 -4.86 -33.49 -5.31
N GLN A 250 -4.97 -33.93 -4.07
CA GLN A 250 -6.13 -34.59 -3.51
C GLN A 250 -6.93 -33.58 -2.70
N ASN A 251 -8.22 -33.47 -2.99
CA ASN A 251 -9.13 -32.65 -2.21
C ASN A 251 -9.88 -33.55 -1.22
N GLU A 252 -9.40 -33.62 0.01
CA GLU A 252 -10.03 -34.37 1.09
C GLU A 252 -10.58 -33.38 2.12
N ASN A 253 -11.91 -33.33 2.29
CA ASN A 253 -12.58 -32.47 3.27
C ASN A 253 -12.13 -31.00 3.23
N GLU A 254 -12.13 -30.40 2.04
CA GLU A 254 -11.72 -29.00 1.79
C GLU A 254 -10.24 -28.69 2.05
N ARG A 255 -9.40 -29.70 2.30
CA ARG A 255 -7.95 -29.58 2.36
C ARG A 255 -7.33 -30.17 1.11
N ILE A 256 -6.51 -29.35 0.44
CA ILE A 256 -5.78 -29.77 -0.76
C ILE A 256 -4.41 -30.26 -0.32
N ASN A 257 -4.19 -31.57 -0.43
CA ASN A 257 -2.91 -32.19 -0.16
C ASN A 257 -2.16 -32.41 -1.48
N PHE A 258 -0.91 -31.96 -1.53
CA PHE A 258 -0.04 -32.11 -2.69
C PHE A 258 0.95 -33.25 -2.46
N ILE A 259 1.00 -34.20 -3.39
CA ILE A 259 1.84 -35.40 -3.29
C ILE A 259 2.53 -35.63 -4.63
N THR A 260 3.85 -35.76 -4.63
CA THR A 260 4.63 -36.10 -5.81
C THR A 260 4.67 -37.62 -6.00
N ARG A 261 4.46 -38.09 -7.24
CA ARG A 261 4.52 -39.51 -7.62
C ARG A 261 5.19 -39.67 -8.98
N GLU A 262 5.75 -40.85 -9.22
CA GLU A 262 6.23 -41.23 -10.55
C GLU A 262 5.04 -41.46 -11.50
N CYS A 263 5.17 -41.02 -12.75
CA CYS A 263 4.20 -41.24 -13.81
C CYS A 263 4.56 -42.50 -14.58
N VAL A 264 3.73 -43.53 -14.47
CA VAL A 264 3.78 -44.68 -15.39
C VAL A 264 2.81 -44.39 -16.53
N TYR A 265 3.32 -44.18 -17.74
CA TYR A 265 2.48 -43.93 -18.91
C TYR A 265 1.64 -45.16 -19.25
N LYS A 266 0.40 -44.91 -19.67
CA LYS A 266 -0.42 -45.95 -20.30
C LYS A 266 0.23 -46.36 -21.61
N HIS A 267 0.95 -47.49 -21.63
CA HIS A 267 1.30 -48.13 -22.89
C HIS A 267 0.00 -48.64 -23.53
N ASN A 268 -0.32 -48.10 -24.71
CA ASN A 268 -1.35 -48.67 -25.59
C ASN A 268 -0.85 -49.97 -26.19
#